data_AF-A0A7X5N1I3-F1
#
_entry.id   AF-A0A7X5N1I3-F1
#
_cell.length_a   1.000
_cell.length_b   1.000
_cell.length_c   1.000
_cell.angle_alpha   90.00
_cell.angle_beta   90.00
_cell.angle_gamma   90.00
#
_symmetry.space_group_name_H-M   'P 1'
#
loop_
_entity.id
_entity.type
_entity.pdbx_description
1 polymer ?
#
loop_
_entity_poly.entity_id
_entity_poly.type
_entity_poly.pdbx_seq_one_letter_code
_entity_poly.pdbx_strand_id
1 'polypeptide(L)'
;LASVKKCGHMGGKVLVPTREAIEKLNAARLAADVLGVPTLLIARTDAEAADLITSDVDANDQPFTTGQRTVEGFFKTRNGLDQAISRGLAYAPYADLIWCETGKPDLEFARAFAQAIHARFPGKLLAYNCSPSFNWKKNLDDATIAKFQTELASYGYKFQFITLAGFHALNYGMF
;
A
#
# COMPACT_ATOMS: atom_id res chain seq x y z
N LEU A 1 10.48 -16.71 5.27
CA LEU A 1 9.96 -15.38 5.67
C LEU A 1 8.58 -15.03 5.04
N ALA A 2 7.70 -16.02 4.83
CA ALA A 2 6.30 -15.80 4.42
C ALA A 2 5.30 -16.16 5.55
N SER A 3 5.77 -16.32 6.78
CA SER A 3 4.99 -16.95 7.87
C SER A 3 3.82 -16.11 8.39
N VAL A 4 3.68 -14.83 7.99
CA VAL A 4 2.59 -13.94 8.43
C VAL A 4 2.03 -13.02 7.31
N LYS A 5 2.36 -13.28 6.04
CA LYS A 5 1.84 -12.47 4.92
C LYS A 5 0.34 -12.74 4.76
N LYS A 6 -0.47 -11.68 4.77
CA LYS A 6 -1.91 -11.73 4.51
C LYS A 6 -2.29 -10.84 3.33
N CYS A 7 -3.41 -11.17 2.68
CA CYS A 7 -4.03 -10.30 1.68
C CYS A 7 -4.36 -8.95 2.33
N GLY A 8 -4.25 -7.86 1.56
CA GLY A 8 -4.35 -6.49 2.07
C GLY A 8 -5.60 -6.16 2.87
N HIS A 9 -6.74 -6.76 2.54
CA HIS A 9 -8.00 -6.53 3.24
C HIS A 9 -8.23 -7.48 4.45
N MET A 10 -7.32 -8.42 4.72
CA MET A 10 -7.45 -9.37 5.83
C MET A 10 -6.83 -8.82 7.11
N GLY A 11 -7.46 -9.06 8.26
CA GLY A 11 -6.96 -8.62 9.56
C GLY A 11 -5.69 -9.35 10.04
N GLY A 12 -4.95 -8.72 10.95
CA GLY A 12 -3.73 -9.28 11.55
C GLY A 12 -2.54 -9.35 10.58
N LYS A 13 -2.38 -8.30 9.76
CA LYS A 13 -1.18 -8.06 8.94
C LYS A 13 -0.03 -7.64 9.84
N VAL A 14 1.16 -8.15 9.57
CA VAL A 14 2.38 -7.81 10.31
C VAL A 14 3.37 -7.18 9.36
N LEU A 15 3.79 -5.95 9.66
CA LEU A 15 4.79 -5.21 8.92
C LEU A 15 6.20 -5.73 9.25
N VAL A 16 7.10 -5.59 8.29
CA VAL A 16 8.55 -5.65 8.53
C VAL A 16 9.09 -4.24 8.78
N PRO A 17 10.27 -4.07 9.42
CA PRO A 17 10.91 -2.77 9.54
C PRO A 17 11.11 -2.09 8.18
N THR A 18 11.12 -0.76 8.17
CA THR A 18 11.27 0.06 6.96
C THR A 18 12.54 -0.31 6.20
N ARG A 19 13.66 -0.48 6.91
CA ARG A 19 14.94 -0.96 6.35
C ARG A 19 14.80 -2.28 5.59
N GLU A 20 14.04 -3.24 6.13
CA GLU A 20 13.88 -4.57 5.53
C GLU A 20 13.00 -4.53 4.27
N ALA A 21 12.04 -3.59 4.22
CA ALA A 21 11.26 -3.33 3.01
C ALA A 21 12.14 -2.66 1.93
N ILE A 22 12.98 -1.69 2.30
CA ILE A 22 13.93 -1.04 1.39
C ILE A 22 14.96 -2.03 0.84
N GLU A 23 15.50 -2.92 1.68
CA GLU A 23 16.41 -4.00 1.24
C GLU A 23 15.78 -4.87 0.15
N LYS A 24 14.48 -5.17 0.23
CA LYS A 24 13.76 -5.91 -0.82
C LYS A 24 13.63 -5.10 -2.11
N LEU A 25 13.38 -3.80 -2.03
CA LEU A 25 13.33 -2.91 -3.21
C LEU A 25 14.71 -2.82 -3.88
N ASN A 26 15.78 -2.69 -3.10
CA ASN A 26 17.15 -2.72 -3.60
C ASN A 26 17.49 -4.04 -4.28
N ALA A 27 17.13 -5.18 -3.67
CA ALA A 27 17.33 -6.49 -4.27
C ALA A 27 16.56 -6.64 -5.59
N ALA A 28 15.32 -6.14 -5.66
CA ALA A 28 14.53 -6.17 -6.89
C ALA A 28 15.14 -5.29 -7.99
N ARG A 29 15.62 -4.08 -7.64
CA ARG A 29 16.32 -3.20 -8.59
C ARG A 29 17.62 -3.83 -9.08
N LEU A 30 18.43 -4.37 -8.17
CA LEU A 30 19.67 -5.07 -8.51
C LEU A 30 19.43 -6.21 -9.51
N ALA A 31 18.37 -7.00 -9.31
CA ALA A 31 18.01 -8.07 -10.25
C ALA A 31 17.66 -7.52 -11.66
N ALA A 32 16.92 -6.42 -11.73
CA ALA A 32 16.59 -5.76 -13.00
C ALA A 32 17.84 -5.22 -13.70
N ASP A 33 18.75 -4.61 -12.95
CA ASP A 33 19.99 -4.04 -13.46
C ASP A 33 20.94 -5.13 -13.99
N VAL A 34 21.09 -6.25 -13.27
CA VAL A 34 21.89 -7.42 -13.71
C VAL A 34 21.37 -7.99 -15.03
N LEU A 35 20.05 -8.00 -15.22
CA LEU A 35 19.41 -8.46 -16.45
C LEU A 35 19.38 -7.41 -17.56
N GLY A 36 19.83 -6.18 -17.29
CA GLY A 36 19.85 -5.08 -18.25
C GLY A 36 18.46 -4.64 -18.72
N VAL A 37 17.42 -4.81 -17.88
CA VAL A 37 16.04 -4.48 -18.23
C VAL A 37 15.49 -3.36 -17.33
N PRO A 38 14.91 -2.29 -17.89
CA PRO A 38 14.37 -1.16 -17.10
C PRO A 38 12.98 -1.51 -16.53
N THR A 39 12.92 -2.54 -15.69
CA THR A 39 11.67 -3.01 -15.07
C THR A 39 11.11 -1.93 -14.15
N LEU A 40 9.81 -1.64 -14.29
CA LEU A 40 9.10 -0.78 -13.34
C LEU A 40 8.93 -1.49 -12.00
N LEU A 41 9.39 -0.85 -10.93
CA LEU A 41 9.30 -1.34 -9.56
C LEU A 41 8.23 -0.58 -8.79
N ILE A 42 7.29 -1.31 -8.16
CA ILE A 42 6.21 -0.74 -7.37
C ILE A 42 6.42 -1.09 -5.90
N ALA A 43 6.54 -0.08 -5.03
CA ALA A 43 6.58 -0.29 -3.59
C ALA A 43 5.18 -0.17 -2.99
N ARG A 44 4.68 -1.29 -2.48
CA ARG A 44 3.42 -1.37 -1.75
C ARG A 44 3.65 -1.23 -0.25
N THR A 45 2.80 -0.44 0.42
CA THR A 45 2.67 -0.43 1.88
C THR A 45 1.29 -0.91 2.31
N ASP A 46 1.24 -1.67 3.41
CA ASP A 46 0.01 -2.18 4.04
C ASP A 46 -0.30 -1.48 5.38
N ALA A 47 0.48 -0.44 5.72
CA ALA A 47 0.47 0.25 7.01
C ALA A 47 -0.82 1.04 7.32
N GLU A 48 -1.72 1.20 6.36
CA GLU A 48 -3.05 1.78 6.61
C GLU A 48 -3.87 0.92 7.57
N ALA A 49 -3.80 -0.41 7.45
CA ALA A 49 -4.58 -1.34 8.27
C ALA A 49 -3.73 -2.37 9.04
N ALA A 50 -2.41 -2.40 8.86
CA ALA A 50 -1.52 -3.27 9.64
C ALA A 50 -1.15 -2.60 10.98
N ASP A 51 -1.60 -3.20 12.08
CA ASP A 51 -1.40 -2.72 13.46
C ASP A 51 -0.31 -3.49 14.22
N LEU A 52 0.48 -4.30 13.50
CA LEU A 52 1.61 -5.06 14.03
C LEU A 52 2.86 -4.84 13.19
N ILE A 53 4.02 -4.84 13.84
CA ILE A 53 5.35 -4.85 13.22
C ILE A 53 6.24 -5.89 13.90
N THR A 54 7.10 -6.55 13.13
CA THR A 54 7.97 -7.62 13.64
C THR A 54 9.05 -7.13 14.60
N SER A 55 9.55 -5.90 14.43
CA SER A 55 10.61 -5.31 15.26
C SER A 55 10.53 -3.78 15.27
N ASP A 56 10.93 -3.16 16.37
CA ASP A 56 11.05 -1.71 16.61
C ASP A 56 12.48 -1.17 16.37
N VAL A 57 13.34 -1.96 15.75
CA VAL A 57 14.77 -1.64 15.50
C VAL A 57 14.99 -0.42 14.59
N ASP A 58 14.00 -0.05 13.78
CA ASP A 58 14.11 1.04 12.81
C ASP A 58 13.50 2.33 13.37
N ALA A 59 14.31 3.38 13.43
CA ALA A 59 13.89 4.70 13.92
C ALA A 59 12.73 5.32 13.11
N ASN A 60 12.55 4.95 11.84
CA ASN A 60 11.41 5.39 11.04
C ASN A 60 10.07 4.82 11.55
N ASP A 61 10.12 3.65 12.18
CA ASP A 61 8.95 2.91 12.65
C ASP A 61 8.62 3.18 14.12
N GLN A 62 9.63 3.48 14.93
CA GLN A 62 9.50 3.76 16.36
C GLN A 62 8.37 4.76 16.70
N PRO A 63 8.18 5.88 15.98
CA PRO A 63 7.10 6.81 16.27
C PRO A 63 5.72 6.16 16.28
N PHE A 64 5.50 5.09 15.52
CA PHE A 64 4.20 4.43 15.38
C PHE A 64 4.01 3.28 16.37
N THR A 65 5.07 2.79 17.00
CA THR A 65 4.97 1.73 18.02
C THR A 65 4.23 2.23 19.27
N THR A 66 3.50 1.34 19.94
CA THR A 66 2.74 1.66 21.16
C THR A 66 3.43 1.18 22.44
N GLY A 67 4.54 0.46 22.32
CA GLY A 67 5.23 -0.24 23.42
C GLY A 67 4.59 -1.57 23.83
N GLN A 68 3.39 -1.91 23.32
CA GLN A 68 2.75 -3.20 23.58
C GLN A 68 3.28 -4.29 22.65
N ARG A 69 3.29 -5.56 23.12
CA ARG A 69 3.68 -6.73 22.34
C ARG A 69 2.61 -7.82 22.33
N THR A 70 2.62 -8.65 21.28
CA THR A 70 1.82 -9.89 21.20
C THR A 70 2.59 -11.08 21.81
N VAL A 71 1.93 -12.22 21.97
CA VAL A 71 2.55 -13.45 22.51
C VAL A 71 3.65 -14.02 21.59
N GLU A 72 3.52 -13.79 20.29
CA GLU A 72 4.54 -14.13 19.28
C GLU A 72 5.72 -13.15 19.29
N GLY A 73 5.60 -12.06 20.06
CA GLY A 73 6.64 -11.04 20.20
C GLY A 73 6.54 -9.88 19.20
N PHE A 74 5.48 -9.77 18.40
CA PHE A 74 5.30 -8.60 17.52
C PHE A 74 4.99 -7.35 18.33
N PHE A 75 5.39 -6.19 17.82
CA PHE A 75 5.08 -4.89 18.42
C PHE A 75 3.79 -4.35 17.83
N LYS A 76 2.90 -3.81 18.66
CA LYS A 76 1.70 -3.12 18.18
C LYS A 76 2.06 -1.73 17.66
N THR A 77 1.45 -1.34 16.55
CA THR A 77 1.63 -0.02 15.91
C THR A 77 0.30 0.70 15.74
N ARG A 78 0.36 2.04 15.68
CA ARG A 78 -0.76 2.89 15.27
C ARG A 78 -0.80 2.92 13.74
N ASN A 79 -1.67 2.07 13.18
CA ASN A 79 -1.94 2.02 11.74
C ASN A 79 -2.67 3.27 11.26
N GLY A 80 -2.67 3.49 9.95
CA GLY A 80 -3.45 4.55 9.30
C GLY A 80 -2.62 5.40 8.35
N LEU A 81 -3.14 6.60 8.05
CA LEU A 81 -2.58 7.49 7.04
C LEU A 81 -1.14 7.90 7.36
N ASP A 82 -0.84 8.31 8.60
CA ASP A 82 0.49 8.79 8.97
C ASP A 82 1.57 7.71 8.83
N GLN A 83 1.25 6.48 9.26
CA GLN A 83 2.17 5.35 9.12
C GLN A 83 2.34 4.97 7.65
N ALA A 84 1.26 5.00 6.85
CA ALA A 84 1.33 4.78 5.41
C ALA A 84 2.19 5.84 4.71
N ILE A 85 2.02 7.12 5.03
CA ILE A 85 2.82 8.23 4.50
C ILE A 85 4.30 8.03 4.85
N SER A 86 4.62 7.74 6.11
CA SER A 86 6.01 7.48 6.54
C SER A 86 6.66 6.39 5.69
N ARG A 87 5.98 5.25 5.50
CA ARG A 87 6.46 4.17 4.63
C ARG A 87 6.59 4.61 3.18
N GLY A 88 5.58 5.28 2.62
CA GLY A 88 5.60 5.75 1.24
C GLY A 88 6.76 6.71 0.96
N LEU A 89 7.03 7.65 1.87
CA LEU A 89 8.16 8.58 1.79
C LEU A 89 9.51 7.86 1.85
N ALA A 90 9.64 6.88 2.75
CA ALA A 90 10.86 6.08 2.86
C ALA A 90 11.13 5.22 1.61
N TYR A 91 10.08 4.73 0.95
CA TYR A 91 10.20 3.88 -0.24
C TYR A 91 10.38 4.67 -1.53
N ALA A 92 9.97 5.94 -1.58
CA ALA A 92 9.96 6.76 -2.78
C ALA A 92 11.31 6.85 -3.52
N PRO A 93 12.49 6.87 -2.88
CA PRO A 93 13.77 6.86 -3.60
C PRO A 93 14.07 5.54 -4.32
N TYR A 94 13.41 4.44 -3.95
CA TYR A 94 13.78 3.08 -4.34
C TYR A 94 12.77 2.40 -5.28
N ALA A 95 11.65 3.05 -5.59
CA ALA A 95 10.59 2.50 -6.44
C ALA A 95 10.15 3.50 -7.49
N ASP A 96 9.67 3.04 -8.64
CA ASP A 96 9.12 3.91 -9.69
C ASP A 96 7.72 4.40 -9.31
N LEU A 97 6.90 3.52 -8.73
CA LEU A 97 5.57 3.84 -8.22
C LEU A 97 5.41 3.48 -6.74
N ILE A 98 4.60 4.27 -6.01
CA ILE A 98 4.18 3.96 -4.64
C ILE A 98 2.69 3.58 -4.61
N TRP A 99 2.36 2.53 -3.87
CA TRP A 99 0.99 2.05 -3.65
C TRP A 99 0.71 1.90 -2.15
N CYS A 100 -0.29 2.62 -1.64
CA CYS A 100 -0.87 2.33 -0.33
C CYS A 100 -2.07 1.41 -0.51
N GLU A 101 -2.03 0.22 0.09
CA GLU A 101 -3.22 -0.62 0.19
C GLU A 101 -4.22 0.03 1.16
N THR A 102 -5.50 0.05 0.81
CA THR A 102 -6.56 0.64 1.65
C THR A 102 -7.67 -0.37 1.97
N GLY A 103 -8.32 -0.22 3.13
CA GLY A 103 -9.47 -1.03 3.52
C GLY A 103 -10.81 -0.62 2.90
N LYS A 104 -10.91 0.59 2.33
CA LYS A 104 -12.14 1.15 1.74
C LYS A 104 -11.82 2.11 0.59
N PRO A 105 -12.74 2.31 -0.36
CA PRO A 105 -12.56 3.29 -1.43
C PRO A 105 -12.84 4.70 -0.87
N ASP A 106 -11.79 5.50 -0.68
CA ASP A 106 -11.87 6.81 -0.02
C ASP A 106 -10.99 7.83 -0.76
N LEU A 107 -11.63 8.76 -1.48
CA LEU A 107 -10.93 9.78 -2.27
C LEU A 107 -10.19 10.80 -1.40
N GLU A 108 -10.67 11.08 -0.19
CA GLU A 108 -10.01 12.02 0.72
C GLU A 108 -8.73 11.43 1.28
N PHE A 109 -8.77 10.15 1.67
CA PHE A 109 -7.56 9.42 2.05
C PHE A 109 -6.54 9.40 0.91
N ALA A 110 -6.99 9.06 -0.31
CA ALA A 110 -6.12 9.00 -1.48
C ALA A 110 -5.49 10.37 -1.81
N ARG A 111 -6.28 11.45 -1.73
CA ARG A 111 -5.81 12.82 -1.94
C ARG A 111 -4.75 13.21 -0.90
N ALA A 112 -5.01 12.93 0.38
CA ALA A 112 -4.08 13.28 1.47
C ALA A 112 -2.76 12.50 1.37
N PHE A 113 -2.82 11.20 1.06
CA PHE A 113 -1.63 10.38 0.83
C PHE A 113 -0.82 10.92 -0.35
N ALA A 114 -1.47 11.19 -1.49
CA ALA A 114 -0.81 11.70 -2.68
C ALA A 114 -0.12 13.06 -2.42
N GLN A 115 -0.83 13.99 -1.78
CA GLN A 115 -0.29 15.31 -1.43
C GLN A 115 0.95 15.19 -0.53
N ALA A 116 0.92 14.32 0.48
CA ALA A 116 2.06 14.12 1.37
C ALA A 116 3.29 13.54 0.65
N ILE A 117 3.09 12.58 -0.26
CA ILE A 117 4.18 12.04 -1.08
C ILE A 117 4.72 13.13 -2.01
N HIS A 118 3.85 13.84 -2.72
CA HIS A 118 4.24 14.87 -3.69
C HIS A 118 4.88 16.11 -3.06
N ALA A 119 4.58 16.42 -1.81
CA ALA A 119 5.25 17.50 -1.08
C ALA A 119 6.77 17.24 -0.93
N ARG A 120 7.19 15.97 -0.90
CA ARG A 120 8.61 15.58 -0.79
C ARG A 120 9.18 15.06 -2.11
N PHE A 121 8.34 14.43 -2.93
CA PHE A 121 8.70 13.87 -4.23
C PHE A 121 7.69 14.33 -5.29
N PRO A 122 7.78 15.59 -5.76
CA PRO A 122 6.86 16.14 -6.75
C PRO A 122 6.80 15.26 -8.00
N GLY A 123 5.59 14.95 -8.45
CA GLY A 123 5.36 14.13 -9.65
C GLY A 123 5.62 12.62 -9.47
N LYS A 124 5.87 12.13 -8.24
CA LYS A 124 6.02 10.69 -7.99
C LYS A 124 4.79 9.93 -8.47
N LEU A 125 5.00 8.92 -9.31
CA LEU A 125 3.91 8.10 -9.83
C LEU A 125 3.30 7.27 -8.69
N LEU A 126 1.98 7.24 -8.62
CA LEU A 126 1.25 6.46 -7.63
C LEU A 126 0.43 5.36 -8.30
N ALA A 127 0.16 4.29 -7.55
CA ALA A 127 -0.72 3.22 -7.95
C ALA A 127 -1.85 3.00 -6.93
N TYR A 128 -3.02 2.59 -7.41
CA TYR A 128 -4.22 2.40 -6.59
C TYR A 128 -4.94 1.11 -6.98
N ASN A 129 -5.32 0.28 -6.00
CA ASN A 129 -6.19 -0.85 -6.25
C ASN A 129 -7.67 -0.48 -6.05
N CYS A 130 -8.45 -0.55 -7.12
CA CYS A 130 -9.90 -0.50 -7.03
C CYS A 130 -10.40 -1.89 -6.57
N SER A 131 -10.22 -2.19 -5.28
CA SER A 131 -10.44 -3.54 -4.77
C SER A 131 -11.89 -4.02 -4.94
N PRO A 132 -12.11 -5.26 -5.44
CA PRO A 132 -13.43 -5.88 -5.46
C PRO A 132 -13.88 -6.37 -4.07
N SER A 133 -12.98 -6.39 -3.08
CA SER A 133 -13.35 -6.67 -1.69
C SER A 133 -14.12 -5.52 -1.04
N PHE A 134 -14.12 -4.33 -1.65
CA PHE A 134 -14.93 -3.21 -1.22
C PHE A 134 -16.38 -3.44 -1.62
N ASN A 135 -17.31 -3.21 -0.69
CA ASN A 135 -18.70 -3.03 -1.08
C ASN A 135 -18.88 -1.57 -1.57
N TRP A 136 -18.70 -1.35 -2.87
CA TRP A 136 -18.69 -0.02 -3.49
C TRP A 136 -19.97 0.77 -3.21
N LYS A 137 -21.15 0.22 -3.52
CA LYS A 137 -22.45 0.90 -3.32
C LYS A 137 -22.83 1.11 -1.86
N LYS A 138 -22.22 0.37 -0.92
CA LYS A 138 -22.40 0.62 0.52
C LYS A 138 -21.64 1.86 0.99
N ASN A 139 -20.51 2.20 0.34
CA ASN A 139 -19.62 3.27 0.79
C ASN A 139 -19.74 4.54 -0.05
N LEU A 140 -20.15 4.42 -1.32
CA LEU A 140 -20.15 5.51 -2.30
C LEU A 140 -21.45 5.53 -3.11
N ASP A 141 -21.87 6.72 -3.51
CA ASP A 141 -22.96 6.90 -4.47
C ASP A 141 -22.49 6.61 -5.92
N ASP A 142 -23.46 6.36 -6.82
CA ASP A 142 -23.18 5.97 -8.20
C ASP A 142 -22.42 7.06 -9.00
N ALA A 143 -22.63 8.34 -8.70
CA ALA A 143 -21.93 9.43 -9.39
C ALA A 143 -20.45 9.48 -8.97
N THR A 144 -20.17 9.26 -7.69
CA THR A 144 -18.82 9.17 -7.14
C THR A 144 -18.10 7.93 -7.67
N ILE A 145 -18.78 6.77 -7.77
CA ILE A 145 -18.22 5.55 -8.36
C ILE A 145 -17.82 5.81 -9.82
N ALA A 146 -18.69 6.44 -10.61
CA ALA A 146 -18.45 6.69 -12.04
C ALA A 146 -17.20 7.56 -12.31
N LYS A 147 -16.90 8.51 -11.41
CA LYS A 147 -15.75 9.42 -11.56
C LYS A 147 -14.51 9.00 -10.75
N PHE A 148 -14.59 7.94 -9.94
CA PHE A 148 -13.57 7.59 -8.95
C PHE A 148 -12.17 7.50 -9.54
N GLN A 149 -12.00 6.81 -10.67
CA GLN A 149 -10.70 6.65 -11.31
C GLN A 149 -10.15 7.94 -11.92
N THR A 150 -11.03 8.80 -12.46
CA THR A 150 -10.66 10.11 -13.00
C THR A 150 -10.17 11.04 -11.90
N GLU A 151 -10.85 11.07 -10.76
CA GLU A 151 -10.45 11.83 -9.58
C GLU A 151 -9.08 11.34 -9.07
N LEU A 152 -8.88 10.02 -8.91
CA LEU A 152 -7.59 9.45 -8.55
C LEU A 152 -6.47 9.83 -9.54
N ALA A 153 -6.75 9.80 -10.84
CA ALA A 153 -5.76 10.15 -11.86
C ALA A 153 -5.28 11.61 -11.73
N SER A 154 -6.17 12.51 -11.28
CA SER A 154 -5.85 13.91 -11.00
C SER A 154 -4.88 14.09 -9.82
N TYR A 155 -4.88 13.15 -8.86
CA TYR A 155 -3.95 13.14 -7.73
C TYR A 155 -2.61 12.45 -8.03
N GLY A 156 -2.40 11.96 -9.27
CA GLY A 156 -1.17 11.29 -9.67
C GLY A 156 -1.17 9.76 -9.57
N TYR A 157 -2.32 9.14 -9.31
CA TYR A 157 -2.50 7.69 -9.43
C TYR A 157 -2.58 7.28 -10.92
N LYS A 158 -1.41 7.00 -11.51
CA LYS A 158 -1.26 6.71 -12.95
C LYS A 158 -1.39 5.23 -13.30
N PHE A 159 -1.33 4.35 -12.31
CA PHE A 159 -1.63 2.93 -12.48
C PHE A 159 -2.78 2.52 -11.56
N GLN A 160 -3.92 2.14 -12.14
CA GLN A 160 -5.14 1.78 -11.42
C GLN A 160 -5.64 0.42 -11.89
N PHE A 161 -6.01 -0.46 -10.96
CA PHE A 161 -6.34 -1.86 -11.30
C PHE A 161 -7.34 -2.49 -10.34
N ILE A 162 -8.11 -3.47 -10.82
CA ILE A 162 -9.01 -4.32 -10.02
C ILE A 162 -8.37 -5.69 -9.86
N THR A 163 -7.95 -6.04 -8.65
CA THR A 163 -7.11 -7.22 -8.38
C THR A 163 -7.77 -8.56 -8.71
N LEU A 164 -9.07 -8.73 -8.42
CA LEU A 164 -9.79 -9.98 -8.59
C LEU A 164 -10.87 -9.92 -9.69
N ALA A 165 -10.75 -9.00 -10.66
CA ALA A 165 -11.72 -8.86 -11.74
C ALA A 165 -11.95 -10.18 -12.51
N GLY A 166 -10.86 -10.87 -12.87
CA GLY A 166 -10.93 -12.17 -13.57
C GLY A 166 -11.57 -13.27 -12.72
N PHE A 167 -11.29 -13.31 -11.42
CA PHE A 167 -11.91 -14.29 -10.50
C PHE A 167 -13.42 -14.11 -10.44
N HIS A 168 -13.90 -12.87 -10.23
CA HIS A 168 -15.34 -12.60 -10.16
C HIS A 168 -16.03 -12.85 -11.49
N ALA A 169 -15.48 -12.37 -12.61
CA ALA A 169 -16.07 -12.57 -13.93
C ALA A 169 -16.19 -14.06 -14.30
N LEU A 170 -15.14 -14.85 -14.06
CA LEU A 170 -15.11 -16.27 -14.37
C LEU A 170 -16.11 -17.06 -13.53
N ASN A 171 -16.13 -16.86 -12.21
CA ASN A 171 -17.02 -17.62 -11.33
C ASN A 171 -18.48 -17.22 -11.52
N TYR A 172 -18.76 -15.91 -11.63
CA TYR A 172 -20.13 -15.44 -11.85
C TYR A 172 -20.67 -15.86 -13.22
N GLY A 173 -19.84 -15.88 -14.27
CA GLY A 173 -20.27 -16.31 -15.59
C GLY A 173 -20.54 -17.81 -15.71
N MET A 174 -20.06 -18.63 -14.76
CA MET A 174 -20.24 -20.08 -14.76
C MET A 174 -21.38 -20.55 -13.83
N PHE A 175 -21.71 -19.79 -12.79
CA PHE A 175 -22.79 -20.10 -11.84
C PHE A 175 -24.17 -19.76 -12.42
#